data_AF-A0A1Z7ZBR9-F1
#
_entry.id   AF-A0A1Z7ZBR9-F1
#
_cell.length_a   1.000
_cell.length_b   1.000
_cell.length_c   1.000
_cell.angle_alpha   90.00
_cell.angle_beta   90.00
_cell.angle_gamma   90.00
#
_symmetry.space_group_name_H-M   'P 1'
#
loop_
_entity.id
_entity.type
_entity.pdbx_description
1 polymer ?
#
loop_
_entity_poly.entity_id
_entity_poly.type
_entity_poly.pdbx_seq_one_letter_code
_entity_poly.pdbx_strand_id
1 'polypeptide(L)'
;MTKFYFLCFIALGITCSLSSQNASKADSINLTSDLFSNSKSLDLKLSYSIKDLRKTREDTLYIRSFLTFEKGKKQDSIKVRLKARGNFRFMNCYFPPLKVKIKKKESKGTLFEGHKTLKIVLPCLKEKDKNDNVLKEYLAYKFYEILTEYHFRTRLLNVEFDEIRKKKLNHHTLKGILIEDDKVVAKRHNGKVFDRFSHPLNHDDLASVRNAFFQFMIGNTDFSTAYRHNGKLLFIDKKMIPVSYDFDMSGFVNCSYAIVSQTGKNPLSITSVTERKYRGFKRDISILNQVRKEYQNKQLEIVSILNNSKHLFDDIREFNAAKAFIYSFFKIINDDKKFKNHILDDTRTE
;
A
#
# COMPACT_ATOMS: atom_id res chain seq x y z
N MET A 1 -76.52 -4.70 -57.50
CA MET A 1 -76.40 -5.14 -56.10
C MET A 1 -74.93 -5.45 -55.83
N THR A 2 -74.44 -4.94 -54.70
CA THR A 2 -73.14 -5.27 -54.05
C THR A 2 -71.86 -4.91 -54.81
N LYS A 3 -71.38 -3.67 -54.59
CA LYS A 3 -70.01 -3.23 -54.89
C LYS A 3 -69.07 -3.75 -53.78
N PHE A 4 -68.06 -4.54 -54.15
CA PHE A 4 -66.93 -4.90 -53.28
C PHE A 4 -65.73 -4.03 -53.67
N TYR A 5 -65.34 -3.10 -52.80
CA TYR A 5 -64.11 -2.33 -52.93
C TYR A 5 -62.99 -3.06 -52.19
N PHE A 6 -61.95 -3.45 -52.92
CA PHE A 6 -60.74 -4.05 -52.40
C PHE A 6 -59.87 -2.94 -51.80
N LEU A 7 -59.73 -2.91 -50.47
CA LEU A 7 -58.88 -1.96 -49.75
C LEU A 7 -57.44 -2.48 -49.76
N CYS A 8 -56.56 -1.81 -50.51
CA CYS A 8 -55.14 -2.12 -50.57
C CYS A 8 -54.42 -1.43 -49.39
N PHE A 9 -54.06 -2.16 -48.35
CA PHE A 9 -53.22 -1.66 -47.26
C PHE A 9 -51.76 -1.60 -47.72
N ILE A 10 -51.26 -0.39 -48.00
CA ILE A 10 -49.84 -0.10 -48.20
C ILE A 10 -49.20 0.07 -46.81
N ALA A 11 -48.42 -0.90 -46.37
CA ALA A 11 -47.57 -0.76 -45.19
C ALA A 11 -46.31 0.05 -45.57
N LEU A 12 -46.31 1.35 -45.27
CA LEU A 12 -45.08 2.15 -45.27
C LEU A 12 -44.20 1.71 -44.09
N GLY A 13 -43.10 1.03 -44.38
CA GLY A 13 -42.03 0.78 -43.43
C GLY A 13 -41.29 2.08 -43.11
N ILE A 14 -41.61 2.68 -41.95
CA ILE A 14 -40.78 3.73 -41.35
C ILE A 14 -39.67 3.02 -40.57
N THR A 15 -38.49 2.91 -41.16
CA THR A 15 -37.27 2.56 -40.43
C THR A 15 -36.90 3.73 -39.53
N CYS A 16 -37.35 3.69 -38.29
CA CYS A 16 -36.93 4.62 -37.25
C CYS A 16 -35.51 4.21 -36.81
N SER A 17 -34.51 4.93 -37.32
CA SER A 17 -33.14 4.85 -36.85
C SER A 17 -33.08 5.35 -35.40
N LEU A 18 -33.28 4.44 -34.45
CA LEU A 18 -33.04 4.68 -33.03
C LEU A 18 -31.55 4.96 -32.83
N SER A 19 -31.20 6.25 -32.79
CA SER A 19 -29.91 6.70 -32.31
C SER A 19 -29.88 6.49 -30.80
N SER A 20 -29.27 5.38 -30.37
CA SER A 20 -28.95 5.14 -28.96
C SER A 20 -27.87 6.13 -28.51
N GLN A 21 -28.28 7.18 -27.80
CA GLN A 21 -27.40 7.96 -26.95
C GLN A 21 -27.51 7.44 -25.52
N ASN A 22 -26.56 6.58 -25.13
CA ASN A 22 -25.90 6.51 -23.82
C ASN A 22 -25.40 5.10 -23.53
N ALA A 23 -24.08 4.90 -23.59
CA ALA A 23 -23.35 4.14 -22.58
C ALA A 23 -21.85 4.34 -22.75
N SER A 24 -21.23 4.82 -21.67
CA SER A 24 -19.81 4.72 -21.36
C SER A 24 -18.82 5.22 -22.43
N LYS A 25 -18.55 6.52 -22.39
CA LYS A 25 -17.17 7.00 -22.48
C LYS A 25 -16.43 6.42 -21.26
N ALA A 26 -16.00 5.17 -21.38
CA ALA A 26 -14.95 4.65 -20.53
C ALA A 26 -13.72 5.46 -20.90
N ASP A 27 -13.49 6.54 -20.17
CA ASP A 27 -12.17 7.16 -20.10
C ASP A 27 -11.23 6.04 -19.61
N SER A 28 -10.66 5.32 -20.56
CA SER A 28 -9.47 4.50 -20.40
C SER A 28 -8.34 5.45 -20.07
N ILE A 29 -8.37 6.01 -18.86
CA ILE A 29 -7.23 6.71 -18.33
C ILE A 29 -6.21 5.61 -18.08
N ASN A 30 -5.30 5.46 -19.04
CA ASN A 30 -4.03 4.79 -18.86
C ASN A 30 -3.25 5.63 -17.83
N LEU A 31 -3.62 5.48 -16.56
CA LEU A 31 -3.01 6.14 -15.39
C LEU A 31 -1.70 5.41 -15.05
N THR A 32 -0.82 5.25 -16.03
CA THR A 32 0.62 5.23 -15.73
C THR A 32 1.01 6.69 -15.51
N SER A 33 0.58 7.26 -14.39
CA SER A 33 1.14 8.54 -13.96
C SER A 33 2.64 8.35 -13.79
N ASP A 34 3.42 9.26 -14.36
CA ASP A 34 4.88 9.29 -14.24
C ASP A 34 5.36 9.25 -12.77
N LEU A 35 4.50 9.70 -11.84
CA LEU A 35 4.77 9.75 -10.40
C LEU A 35 5.33 8.46 -9.80
N PHE A 36 4.83 7.29 -10.20
CA PHE A 36 5.19 5.99 -9.61
C PHE A 36 5.93 5.05 -10.56
N SER A 37 6.05 5.39 -11.85
CA SER A 37 6.82 4.59 -12.82
C SER A 37 8.32 4.78 -12.68
N ASN A 38 8.76 5.92 -12.15
CA ASN A 38 10.18 6.20 -11.93
C ASN A 38 10.67 5.59 -10.60
N SER A 39 11.73 4.77 -10.68
CA SER A 39 12.35 4.12 -9.53
C SER A 39 13.26 5.02 -8.70
N LYS A 40 13.65 6.21 -9.20
CA LYS A 40 14.46 7.19 -8.46
C LYS A 40 13.63 7.86 -7.36
N SER A 41 14.31 8.20 -6.27
CA SER A 41 13.71 8.99 -5.20
C SER A 41 13.16 10.32 -5.73
N LEU A 42 12.10 10.81 -5.10
CA LEU A 42 11.54 12.13 -5.38
C LEU A 42 11.93 13.09 -4.26
N ASP A 43 12.54 14.20 -4.63
CA ASP A 43 12.92 15.24 -3.68
C ASP A 43 11.72 16.18 -3.47
N LEU A 44 11.30 16.28 -2.21
CA LEU A 44 10.14 17.04 -1.79
C LEU A 44 10.51 18.02 -0.69
N LYS A 45 9.91 19.20 -0.72
CA LYS A 45 9.88 20.13 0.41
C LYS A 45 8.48 20.30 0.95
N LEU A 46 8.35 20.19 2.26
CA LEU A 46 7.12 20.36 3.02
C LEU A 46 7.33 21.41 4.12
N SER A 47 6.32 22.23 4.37
CA SER A 47 6.33 23.17 5.50
C SER A 47 4.97 23.22 6.18
N TYR A 48 4.93 22.85 7.46
CA TYR A 48 3.71 22.88 8.27
C TYR A 48 3.99 22.75 9.78
N SER A 49 2.99 23.10 10.59
CA SER A 49 2.98 22.91 12.04
C SER A 49 2.47 21.51 12.38
N ILE A 50 3.30 20.67 13.00
CA ILE A 50 2.86 19.34 13.51
C ILE A 50 1.74 19.52 14.55
N LYS A 51 1.81 20.57 15.37
CA LYS A 51 0.78 20.87 16.38
C LYS A 51 -0.58 21.09 15.72
N ASP A 52 -0.64 21.82 14.61
CA ASP A 52 -1.90 22.07 13.91
C ASP A 52 -2.34 20.87 13.08
N LEU A 53 -1.40 20.13 12.50
CA LEU A 53 -1.68 18.85 11.85
C LEU A 53 -2.37 17.88 12.83
N ARG A 54 -1.96 17.83 14.11
CA ARG A 54 -2.60 16.96 15.12
C ARG A 54 -4.03 17.35 15.46
N LYS A 55 -4.45 18.58 15.16
CA LYS A 55 -5.84 19.03 15.36
C LYS A 55 -6.77 18.51 14.26
N THR A 56 -6.25 17.96 13.17
CA THR A 56 -7.05 17.42 12.06
C THR A 56 -7.60 16.02 12.36
N ARG A 57 -8.13 15.76 13.56
CA ARG A 57 -8.71 14.46 13.94
C ARG A 57 -9.96 14.16 13.10
N GLU A 58 -10.84 15.15 13.03
CA GLU A 58 -12.08 15.08 12.24
C GLU A 58 -11.81 14.98 10.74
N ASP A 59 -12.66 14.25 10.02
CA ASP A 59 -12.47 13.96 8.59
C ASP A 59 -12.53 15.17 7.66
N THR A 60 -13.12 16.26 8.12
CA THR A 60 -13.33 17.51 7.39
C THR A 60 -12.18 18.50 7.57
N LEU A 61 -11.35 18.34 8.60
CA LEU A 61 -10.30 19.29 8.94
C LEU A 61 -9.01 18.98 8.16
N TYR A 62 -8.46 20.01 7.50
CA TYR A 62 -7.19 19.95 6.77
C TYR A 62 -6.42 21.24 7.01
N ILE A 63 -5.11 21.14 7.13
CA ILE A 63 -4.23 22.30 7.04
C ILE A 63 -3.84 22.53 5.57
N ARG A 64 -3.68 23.78 5.17
CA ARG A 64 -3.21 24.15 3.83
C ARG A 64 -1.68 24.24 3.86
N SER A 65 -1.03 23.73 2.83
CA SER A 65 0.43 23.81 2.67
C SER A 65 0.77 23.79 1.17
N PHE A 66 2.05 23.95 0.87
CA PHE A 66 2.61 23.72 -0.45
C PHE A 66 3.44 22.45 -0.42
N LEU A 67 3.30 21.63 -1.45
CA LEU A 67 4.21 20.54 -1.73
C LEU A 67 5.07 20.99 -2.90
N THR A 68 6.35 21.15 -2.62
CA THR A 68 7.34 21.62 -3.60
C THR A 68 8.19 20.44 -4.03
N PHE A 69 8.50 20.34 -5.32
CA PHE A 69 9.16 19.18 -5.94
C PHE A 69 9.99 19.59 -7.14
N GLU A 70 10.94 18.75 -7.53
CA GLU A 70 11.75 18.99 -8.73
C GLU A 70 11.02 18.58 -10.02
N LYS A 71 11.12 19.42 -11.05
CA LYS A 71 10.65 19.20 -12.41
C LYS A 71 11.80 19.49 -13.39
N GLY A 72 12.59 18.45 -13.67
CA GLY A 72 13.82 18.61 -14.46
C GLY A 72 14.87 19.41 -13.69
N LYS A 73 15.30 20.56 -14.23
CA LYS A 73 16.24 21.48 -13.56
C LYS A 73 15.56 22.61 -12.78
N LYS A 74 14.23 22.63 -12.70
CA LYS A 74 13.44 23.68 -12.04
C LYS A 74 12.65 23.13 -10.87
N GLN A 75 12.42 23.96 -9.87
CA GLN A 75 11.53 23.65 -8.76
C GLN A 75 10.09 24.08 -9.13
N ASP A 76 9.12 23.23 -8.82
CA ASP A 76 7.68 23.50 -9.01
C ASP A 76 6.94 23.25 -7.69
N SER A 77 5.74 23.80 -7.52
CA SER A 77 4.96 23.62 -6.29
C SER A 77 3.46 23.57 -6.53
N ILE A 78 2.78 22.75 -5.73
CA ILE A 78 1.33 22.62 -5.77
C ILE A 78 0.71 22.91 -4.40
N LYS A 79 -0.47 23.54 -4.41
CA LYS A 79 -1.25 23.74 -3.17
C LYS A 79 -1.88 22.42 -2.76
N VAL A 80 -1.62 22.02 -1.52
CA VAL A 80 -2.13 20.77 -0.95
C VAL A 80 -2.90 21.02 0.34
N ARG A 81 -3.75 20.05 0.68
CA ARG A 81 -4.43 19.95 1.97
C ARG A 81 -3.91 18.73 2.70
N LEU A 82 -3.35 18.93 3.88
CA LEU A 82 -2.75 17.89 4.70
C LEU A 82 -3.66 17.52 5.86
N LYS A 83 -3.76 16.23 6.15
CA LYS A 83 -4.40 15.67 7.35
C LYS A 83 -3.45 14.64 7.94
N ALA A 84 -3.36 14.57 9.26
CA ALA A 84 -2.74 13.41 9.90
C ALA A 84 -3.57 12.14 9.63
N ARG A 85 -2.93 10.97 9.53
CA ARG A 85 -3.61 9.68 9.37
C ARG A 85 -3.03 8.62 10.30
N GLY A 86 -3.70 7.47 10.33
CA GLY A 86 -3.34 6.32 11.17
C GLY A 86 -3.96 6.42 12.57
N ASN A 87 -3.95 5.30 13.30
CA ASN A 87 -4.43 5.24 14.68
C ASN A 87 -3.24 5.36 15.63
N PHE A 88 -2.37 4.34 15.65
CA PHE A 88 -1.18 4.31 16.49
C PHE A 88 -0.21 5.45 16.15
N ARG A 89 0.24 5.54 14.90
CA ARG A 89 1.23 6.54 14.49
C ARG A 89 0.73 7.98 14.62
N PHE A 90 -0.58 8.20 14.49
CA PHE A 90 -1.18 9.50 14.76
C PHE A 90 -1.01 9.93 16.23
N MET A 91 -1.25 9.01 17.16
CA MET A 91 -1.18 9.27 18.59
C MET A 91 0.26 9.33 19.12
N ASN A 92 1.12 8.45 18.63
CA ASN A 92 2.40 8.14 19.29
C ASN A 92 3.64 8.67 18.54
N CYS A 93 3.58 8.87 17.22
CA CYS A 93 4.76 9.33 16.47
C CYS A 93 4.99 10.82 16.60
N TYR A 94 6.24 11.27 16.67
CA TYR A 94 6.60 12.68 16.55
C TYR A 94 6.17 13.27 15.20
N PHE A 95 6.43 12.57 14.09
CA PHE A 95 5.96 12.94 12.75
C PHE A 95 4.78 12.03 12.35
N PRO A 96 3.52 12.48 12.49
CA PRO A 96 2.38 11.70 12.05
C PRO A 96 2.41 11.52 10.52
N PRO A 97 2.05 10.33 9.99
CA PRO A 97 1.92 10.13 8.56
C PRO A 97 0.80 11.01 8.00
N LEU A 98 0.93 11.40 6.74
CA LEU A 98 0.09 12.39 6.08
C LEU A 98 -0.88 11.74 5.09
N LYS A 99 -2.10 12.26 5.04
CA LYS A 99 -2.98 12.19 3.88
C LYS A 99 -2.91 13.53 3.16
N VAL A 100 -2.51 13.49 1.89
CA VAL A 100 -2.35 14.67 1.03
C VAL A 100 -3.52 14.71 0.05
N LYS A 101 -4.34 15.77 0.12
CA LYS A 101 -5.41 16.04 -0.84
C LYS A 101 -4.97 17.10 -1.85
N ILE A 102 -5.08 16.78 -3.13
CA ILE A 102 -4.70 17.66 -4.25
C ILE A 102 -5.96 17.94 -5.07
N LYS A 103 -6.25 19.23 -5.32
CA LYS A 103 -7.38 19.60 -6.19
C LYS A 103 -6.99 19.35 -7.65
N LYS A 104 -7.94 18.90 -8.48
CA LYS A 104 -7.72 18.62 -9.92
C LYS A 104 -7.02 19.77 -10.66
N LYS A 105 -7.36 21.02 -10.35
CA LYS A 105 -6.76 22.20 -10.97
C LYS A 105 -5.29 22.43 -10.58
N GLU A 106 -4.89 21.98 -9.39
CA GLU A 106 -3.52 22.14 -8.88
C GLU A 106 -2.62 21.03 -9.42
N SER A 107 -3.16 19.83 -9.68
CA SER A 107 -2.37 18.72 -10.21
C SER A 107 -2.21 18.71 -11.73
N LYS A 108 -3.05 19.43 -12.48
CA LYS A 108 -3.03 19.45 -13.95
C LYS A 108 -1.68 19.97 -14.48
N GLY A 109 -1.04 19.24 -15.39
CA GLY A 109 0.25 19.61 -15.98
C GLY A 109 1.47 19.41 -15.05
N THR A 110 1.26 18.74 -13.92
CA THR A 110 2.30 18.43 -12.92
C THR A 110 2.53 16.93 -12.82
N LEU A 111 3.61 16.52 -12.14
CA LEU A 111 3.88 15.11 -11.83
C LEU A 111 2.73 14.43 -11.06
N PHE A 112 1.89 15.21 -10.37
CA PHE A 112 0.77 14.72 -9.56
C PHE A 112 -0.55 14.63 -10.34
N GLU A 113 -0.55 14.84 -11.66
CA GLU A 113 -1.75 14.78 -12.47
C GLU A 113 -2.48 13.43 -12.31
N GLY A 114 -3.81 13.48 -12.19
CA GLY A 114 -4.64 12.31 -11.92
C GLY A 114 -4.71 11.87 -10.45
N HIS A 115 -3.80 12.33 -9.58
CA HIS A 115 -3.79 11.97 -8.16
C HIS A 115 -4.54 12.98 -7.30
N LYS A 116 -5.76 12.63 -6.89
CA LYS A 116 -6.57 13.48 -5.98
C LYS A 116 -6.17 13.31 -4.52
N THR A 117 -5.65 12.14 -4.16
CA THR A 117 -5.29 11.79 -2.79
C THR A 117 -4.06 10.91 -2.83
N LEU A 118 -3.10 11.20 -1.95
CA LEU A 118 -1.88 10.43 -1.74
C LEU A 118 -1.64 10.28 -0.25
N LYS A 119 -0.80 9.33 0.13
CA LYS A 119 -0.34 9.17 1.52
C LYS A 119 1.16 9.37 1.55
N ILE A 120 1.66 10.06 2.57
CA ILE A 120 3.10 10.18 2.84
C ILE A 120 3.39 9.55 4.20
N VAL A 121 4.27 8.57 4.21
CA VAL A 121 4.87 8.04 5.44
C VAL A 121 6.16 8.80 5.69
N LEU A 122 6.36 9.21 6.95
CA LEU A 122 7.56 9.85 7.47
C LEU A 122 8.09 9.00 8.64
N PRO A 123 9.34 9.22 9.09
CA PRO A 123 9.83 8.51 10.26
C PRO A 123 8.95 8.79 11.48
N CYS A 124 8.70 7.78 12.32
CA CYS A 124 7.81 7.98 13.46
C CYS A 124 8.45 8.88 14.53
N LEU A 125 9.68 8.56 14.94
CA LEU A 125 10.40 9.20 16.04
C LEU A 125 11.65 9.93 15.54
N LYS A 126 12.20 10.83 16.37
CA LYS A 126 13.45 11.54 16.09
C LYS A 126 14.65 10.73 16.58
N GLU A 127 14.85 9.59 15.96
CA GLU A 127 15.90 8.64 16.34
C GLU A 127 17.01 8.60 15.28
N LYS A 128 18.09 7.86 15.58
CA LYS A 128 19.26 7.77 14.70
C LYS A 128 18.91 7.01 13.41
N ASP A 129 18.25 5.87 13.56
CA ASP A 129 17.81 4.91 12.54
C ASP A 129 16.49 5.31 11.84
N LYS A 130 15.96 6.50 12.12
CA LYS A 130 14.64 6.95 11.64
C LYS A 130 14.47 6.82 10.12
N ASN A 131 15.51 7.12 9.33
CA ASN A 131 15.48 7.04 7.87
C ASN A 131 15.63 5.60 7.37
N ASP A 132 16.49 4.80 8.02
CA ASP A 132 16.67 3.38 7.72
C ASP A 132 15.39 2.59 8.00
N ASN A 133 14.63 2.96 9.04
CA ASN A 133 13.32 2.39 9.32
C ASN A 133 12.32 2.66 8.19
N VAL A 134 12.29 3.89 7.66
CA VAL A 134 11.46 4.22 6.49
C VAL A 134 11.94 3.48 5.23
N LEU A 135 13.25 3.36 5.03
CA LEU A 135 13.82 2.61 3.90
C LEU A 135 13.45 1.12 3.97
N LYS A 136 13.56 0.49 5.15
CA LYS A 136 13.11 -0.90 5.35
C LYS A 136 11.61 -1.04 5.09
N GLU A 137 10.78 -0.12 5.59
CA GLU A 137 9.34 -0.13 5.30
C GLU A 137 9.06 0.01 3.78
N TYR A 138 9.79 0.87 3.08
CA TYR A 138 9.72 1.01 1.62
C TYR A 138 10.13 -0.26 0.88
N LEU A 139 11.21 -0.91 1.31
CA LEU A 139 11.66 -2.17 0.72
C LEU A 139 10.63 -3.28 0.91
N ALA A 140 9.91 -3.31 2.04
CA ALA A 140 8.80 -4.24 2.23
C ALA A 140 7.70 -4.04 1.16
N TYR A 141 7.34 -2.79 0.82
CA TYR A 141 6.45 -2.55 -0.32
C TYR A 141 7.05 -3.10 -1.60
N LYS A 142 8.33 -2.83 -1.90
CA LYS A 142 8.98 -3.30 -3.14
C LYS A 142 9.04 -4.82 -3.26
N PHE A 143 9.26 -5.53 -2.15
CA PHE A 143 9.15 -6.98 -2.15
C PHE A 143 7.71 -7.44 -2.41
N TYR A 144 6.70 -6.73 -1.91
CA TYR A 144 5.31 -7.06 -2.16
C TYR A 144 4.91 -6.87 -3.64
N GLU A 145 5.41 -5.80 -4.30
CA GLU A 145 5.10 -5.52 -5.71
C GLU A 145 5.54 -6.67 -6.65
N ILE A 146 6.60 -7.41 -6.31
CA ILE A 146 7.07 -8.54 -7.15
C ILE A 146 6.37 -9.87 -6.85
N LEU A 147 5.63 -9.95 -5.74
CA LEU A 147 4.95 -11.16 -5.26
C LEU A 147 3.47 -11.18 -5.63
N THR A 148 2.87 -10.02 -5.90
CA THR A 148 1.46 -9.91 -6.25
C THR A 148 1.23 -8.69 -7.15
N GLU A 149 0.32 -8.82 -8.11
CA GLU A 149 -0.15 -7.68 -8.91
C GLU A 149 -1.02 -6.72 -8.09
N TYR A 150 -1.63 -7.21 -6.99
CA TYR A 150 -2.48 -6.41 -6.11
C TYR A 150 -1.64 -5.76 -5.01
N HIS A 151 -0.98 -4.66 -5.36
CA HIS A 151 -0.09 -3.94 -4.45
C HIS A 151 -0.36 -2.43 -4.49
N PHE A 152 0.11 -1.69 -3.48
CA PHE A 152 0.23 -0.25 -3.62
C PHE A 152 1.51 0.07 -4.40
N ARG A 153 1.43 0.95 -5.39
CA ARG A 153 2.59 1.63 -5.96
C ARG A 153 3.14 2.61 -4.94
N THR A 154 4.44 2.56 -4.77
CA THR A 154 5.17 3.39 -3.81
C THR A 154 6.40 4.05 -4.44
N ARG A 155 6.79 5.22 -3.92
CA ARG A 155 8.01 5.91 -4.31
C ARG A 155 8.74 6.45 -3.09
N LEU A 156 10.05 6.21 -3.03
CA LEU A 156 10.90 6.74 -1.97
C LEU A 156 11.04 8.26 -2.12
N LEU A 157 11.04 8.97 -1.00
CA LEU A 157 11.14 10.42 -0.93
C LEU A 157 12.41 10.83 -0.18
N ASN A 158 13.06 11.90 -0.63
CA ASN A 158 13.93 12.72 0.21
C ASN A 158 13.13 13.97 0.57
N VAL A 159 12.89 14.20 1.86
CA VAL A 159 12.00 15.24 2.35
C VAL A 159 12.78 16.27 3.13
N GLU A 160 12.84 17.49 2.60
CA GLU A 160 13.15 18.68 3.38
C GLU A 160 11.87 19.11 4.11
N PHE A 161 11.87 19.00 5.43
CA PHE A 161 10.71 19.34 6.25
C PHE A 161 11.00 20.52 7.18
N ASP A 162 10.30 21.62 6.90
CA ASP A 162 10.33 22.85 7.67
C ASP A 162 9.18 22.84 8.69
N GLU A 163 9.46 22.36 9.91
CA GLU A 163 8.48 22.29 10.99
C GLU A 163 8.24 23.68 11.61
N ILE A 164 7.03 24.19 11.45
CA ILE A 164 6.64 25.49 12.00
C ILE A 164 6.29 25.35 13.48
N ARG A 165 7.06 25.99 14.37
CA ARG A 165 6.83 26.04 15.81
C ARG A 165 6.77 27.46 16.33
N LYS A 166 5.56 27.99 16.52
CA LYS A 166 5.33 29.39 16.92
C LYS A 166 6.06 30.33 15.93
N LYS A 167 7.14 30.97 16.36
CA LYS A 167 7.98 31.87 15.53
C LYS A 167 9.28 31.23 15.04
N LYS A 168 9.52 29.95 15.32
CA LYS A 168 10.74 29.23 14.91
C LYS A 168 10.43 28.21 13.82
N LEU A 169 11.39 28.02 12.91
CA LEU A 169 11.38 26.98 11.90
C LEU A 169 12.43 25.94 12.28
N ASN A 170 12.01 24.70 12.48
CA ASN A 170 12.93 23.59 12.72
C ASN A 170 13.07 22.79 11.42
N HIS A 171 14.30 22.73 10.91
CA HIS A 171 14.61 22.01 9.67
C HIS A 171 14.91 20.54 9.96
N HIS A 172 14.33 19.65 9.14
CA HIS A 172 14.57 18.22 9.19
C HIS A 172 14.84 17.69 7.78
N THR A 173 15.82 16.80 7.63
CA THR A 173 16.03 16.01 6.42
C THR A 173 15.60 14.58 6.70
N LEU A 174 14.56 14.12 6.02
CA LEU A 174 13.89 12.85 6.31
C LEU A 174 13.77 12.01 5.03
N LYS A 175 13.88 10.68 5.16
CA LYS A 175 13.31 9.78 4.15
C LYS A 175 11.80 9.73 4.30
N GLY A 176 11.08 9.49 3.20
CA GLY A 176 9.63 9.27 3.23
C GLY A 176 9.17 8.25 2.20
N ILE A 177 7.92 7.83 2.29
CA ILE A 177 7.28 6.97 1.29
C ILE A 177 6.03 7.66 0.77
N LEU A 178 5.97 7.91 -0.53
CA LEU A 178 4.75 8.26 -1.21
C LEU A 178 3.99 6.98 -1.57
N ILE A 179 2.72 6.91 -1.22
CA ILE A 179 1.88 5.73 -1.45
C ILE A 179 0.60 6.16 -2.16
N GLU A 180 0.20 5.40 -3.17
CA GLU A 180 -1.04 5.62 -3.91
C GLU A 180 -2.32 5.42 -3.05
N ASP A 181 -3.44 5.96 -3.55
CA ASP A 181 -4.74 5.82 -2.91
C ASP A 181 -5.34 4.42 -3.15
N ASP A 182 -6.06 3.89 -2.16
CA ASP A 182 -6.64 2.54 -2.25
C ASP A 182 -7.69 2.44 -3.37
N LYS A 183 -8.43 3.51 -3.64
CA LYS A 183 -9.36 3.57 -4.77
C LYS A 183 -8.65 3.53 -6.12
N VAL A 184 -7.41 4.02 -6.20
CA VAL A 184 -6.60 3.94 -7.42
C VAL A 184 -6.12 2.50 -7.64
N VAL A 185 -5.67 1.82 -6.57
CA VAL A 185 -5.36 0.38 -6.64
C VAL A 185 -6.58 -0.40 -7.13
N ALA A 186 -7.73 -0.23 -6.47
CA ALA A 186 -8.95 -0.93 -6.84
C ALA A 186 -9.34 -0.68 -8.31
N LYS A 187 -9.31 0.58 -8.75
CA LYS A 187 -9.62 0.96 -10.13
C LYS A 187 -8.65 0.33 -11.15
N ARG A 188 -7.35 0.20 -10.82
CA ARG A 188 -6.35 -0.43 -11.70
C ARG A 188 -6.70 -1.88 -12.04
N HIS A 189 -7.39 -2.58 -11.14
CA HIS A 189 -7.80 -3.98 -11.33
C HIS A 189 -9.32 -4.12 -11.54
N ASN A 190 -9.97 -3.08 -12.08
CA ASN A 190 -11.42 -3.06 -12.34
C ASN A 190 -12.28 -3.46 -11.12
N GLY A 191 -11.77 -3.23 -9.92
CA GLY A 191 -12.40 -3.60 -8.66
C GLY A 191 -12.85 -2.42 -7.83
N LYS A 192 -13.33 -2.74 -6.63
CA LYS A 192 -13.71 -1.76 -5.60
C LYS A 192 -13.09 -2.12 -4.27
N VAL A 193 -12.87 -1.12 -3.43
CA VAL A 193 -12.49 -1.35 -2.02
C VAL A 193 -13.70 -1.93 -1.29
N PHE A 194 -13.50 -3.05 -0.60
CA PHE A 194 -14.50 -3.69 0.24
C PHE A 194 -14.27 -3.29 1.70
N ASP A 195 -15.25 -2.61 2.28
CA ASP A 195 -15.11 -1.96 3.58
C ASP A 195 -15.94 -2.59 4.71
N ARG A 196 -16.30 -3.87 4.59
CA ARG A 196 -17.03 -4.62 5.63
C ARG A 196 -16.17 -5.74 6.20
N PHE A 197 -16.62 -6.30 7.32
CA PHE A 197 -16.07 -7.56 7.81
C PHE A 197 -16.23 -8.65 6.75
N SER A 198 -15.22 -9.49 6.60
CA SER A 198 -15.26 -10.69 5.79
C SER A 198 -14.40 -11.74 6.46
N HIS A 199 -14.96 -12.93 6.69
CA HIS A 199 -14.17 -14.02 7.25
C HIS A 199 -13.01 -14.35 6.29
N PRO A 200 -11.76 -14.54 6.76
CA PRO A 200 -10.62 -14.80 5.88
C PRO A 200 -10.80 -16.04 5.00
N LEU A 201 -11.58 -17.04 5.44
CA LEU A 201 -11.91 -18.20 4.61
C LEU A 201 -12.78 -17.87 3.38
N ASN A 202 -13.44 -16.70 3.35
CA ASN A 202 -14.23 -16.23 2.21
C ASN A 202 -13.39 -15.42 1.20
N HIS A 203 -12.09 -15.25 1.47
CA HIS A 203 -11.17 -14.56 0.57
C HIS A 203 -10.62 -15.52 -0.47
N ASP A 204 -10.17 -14.99 -1.61
CA ASP A 204 -9.45 -15.78 -2.61
C ASP A 204 -8.30 -16.51 -1.94
N ASP A 205 -8.24 -17.82 -2.18
CA ASP A 205 -7.35 -18.74 -1.50
C ASP A 205 -5.89 -18.43 -1.82
N LEU A 206 -5.54 -18.36 -3.10
CA LEU A 206 -4.21 -18.12 -3.59
C LEU A 206 -3.69 -16.73 -3.16
N ALA A 207 -4.49 -15.67 -3.34
CA ALA A 207 -4.11 -14.34 -2.90
C ALA A 207 -3.94 -14.26 -1.37
N SER A 208 -4.76 -14.99 -0.61
CA SER A 208 -4.66 -15.03 0.86
C SER A 208 -3.40 -15.76 1.33
N VAL A 209 -3.03 -16.87 0.71
CA VAL A 209 -1.79 -17.59 1.03
C VAL A 209 -0.57 -16.75 0.66
N ARG A 210 -0.54 -16.12 -0.52
CA ARG A 210 0.51 -15.16 -0.89
C ARG A 210 0.64 -14.04 0.14
N ASN A 211 -0.47 -13.42 0.53
CA ASN A 211 -0.46 -12.39 1.56
C ASN A 211 0.11 -12.89 2.89
N ALA A 212 -0.30 -14.08 3.36
CA ALA A 212 0.20 -14.65 4.60
C ALA A 212 1.70 -14.98 4.55
N PHE A 213 2.19 -15.53 3.42
CA PHE A 213 3.63 -15.76 3.21
C PHE A 213 4.42 -14.46 3.21
N PHE A 214 3.90 -13.40 2.59
CA PHE A 214 4.54 -12.08 2.62
C PHE A 214 4.65 -11.55 4.06
N GLN A 215 3.54 -11.57 4.81
CA GLN A 215 3.52 -11.12 6.19
C GLN A 215 4.49 -11.93 7.07
N PHE A 216 4.56 -13.25 6.86
CA PHE A 216 5.54 -14.11 7.52
C PHE A 216 6.99 -13.78 7.10
N MET A 217 7.26 -13.56 5.82
CA MET A 217 8.59 -13.20 5.30
C MET A 217 9.17 -11.98 6.02
N ILE A 218 8.36 -10.94 6.17
CA ILE A 218 8.76 -9.70 6.85
C ILE A 218 8.57 -9.76 8.37
N GLY A 219 8.11 -10.88 8.94
CA GLY A 219 7.88 -11.03 10.37
C GLY A 219 6.82 -10.08 10.92
N ASN A 220 5.78 -9.79 10.13
CA ASN A 220 4.72 -8.91 10.55
C ASN A 220 3.53 -9.69 11.11
N THR A 221 3.22 -9.46 12.37
CA THR A 221 2.00 -9.99 13.00
C THR A 221 0.93 -8.93 13.17
N ASP A 222 1.20 -7.65 12.92
CA ASP A 222 0.25 -6.55 13.10
C ASP A 222 -0.62 -6.36 11.85
N PHE A 223 -1.44 -7.37 11.52
CA PHE A 223 -2.41 -7.27 10.41
C PHE A 223 -3.67 -8.10 10.67
N SER A 224 -4.77 -7.70 10.04
CA SER A 224 -5.99 -8.51 9.96
C SER A 224 -6.70 -8.27 8.64
N THR A 225 -6.81 -9.31 7.82
CA THR A 225 -7.59 -9.24 6.57
C THR A 225 -9.10 -9.18 6.84
N ALA A 226 -9.56 -9.76 7.95
CA ALA A 226 -10.97 -9.77 8.33
C ALA A 226 -11.47 -8.37 8.73
N TYR A 227 -10.67 -7.67 9.53
CA TYR A 227 -10.98 -6.33 10.03
C TYR A 227 -10.32 -5.23 9.22
N ARG A 228 -9.52 -5.57 8.20
CA ARG A 228 -8.73 -4.64 7.36
C ARG A 228 -7.78 -3.78 8.20
N HIS A 229 -7.23 -4.36 9.28
CA HIS A 229 -6.16 -3.75 10.06
C HIS A 229 -4.84 -3.91 9.29
N ASN A 230 -4.17 -2.79 9.01
CA ASN A 230 -2.96 -2.72 8.17
C ASN A 230 -3.09 -3.51 6.86
N GLY A 231 -4.25 -3.38 6.23
CA GLY A 231 -4.56 -4.03 4.96
C GLY A 231 -5.86 -3.49 4.38
N LYS A 232 -6.03 -3.69 3.08
CA LYS A 232 -7.27 -3.46 2.35
C LYS A 232 -7.77 -4.79 1.81
N LEU A 233 -9.06 -4.80 1.49
CA LEU A 233 -9.70 -5.92 0.84
C LEU A 233 -10.33 -5.36 -0.43
N LEU A 234 -9.93 -5.90 -1.57
CA LEU A 234 -10.47 -5.51 -2.87
C LEU A 234 -11.48 -6.56 -3.31
N PHE A 235 -12.59 -6.11 -3.89
CA PHE A 235 -13.54 -6.98 -4.55
C PHE A 235 -13.34 -6.88 -6.06
N ILE A 236 -12.80 -7.94 -6.65
CA ILE A 236 -12.39 -8.05 -8.06
C ILE A 236 -12.93 -9.39 -8.57
N ASP A 237 -13.67 -9.39 -9.69
CA ASP A 237 -14.19 -10.62 -10.32
C ASP A 237 -14.86 -11.60 -9.33
N LYS A 238 -15.73 -11.06 -8.46
CA LYS A 238 -16.45 -11.78 -7.39
C LYS A 238 -15.57 -12.38 -6.29
N LYS A 239 -14.28 -12.07 -6.28
CA LYS A 239 -13.29 -12.53 -5.30
C LYS A 239 -12.87 -11.41 -4.37
N MET A 240 -12.51 -11.79 -3.16
CA MET A 240 -12.05 -10.90 -2.10
C MET A 240 -10.54 -11.04 -1.97
N ILE A 241 -9.81 -10.00 -2.37
CA ILE A 241 -8.35 -10.00 -2.52
C ILE A 241 -7.71 -9.14 -1.43
N PRO A 242 -6.92 -9.72 -0.50
CA PRO A 242 -6.22 -8.94 0.51
C PRO A 242 -5.04 -8.19 -0.09
N VAL A 243 -4.88 -6.91 0.28
CA VAL A 243 -3.78 -6.05 -0.14
C VAL A 243 -3.18 -5.38 1.09
N SER A 244 -1.96 -5.77 1.45
CA SER A 244 -1.35 -5.31 2.70
C SER A 244 -0.62 -3.96 2.55
N TYR A 245 -0.56 -3.20 3.64
CA TYR A 245 0.18 -1.93 3.77
C TYR A 245 0.42 -1.62 5.27
N ASP A 246 1.24 -0.61 5.58
CA ASP A 246 1.68 -0.29 6.96
C ASP A 246 2.54 -1.43 7.54
N PHE A 247 3.85 -1.38 7.31
CA PHE A 247 4.79 -2.47 7.64
C PHE A 247 5.77 -2.10 8.76
N ASP A 248 5.57 -0.98 9.43
CA ASP A 248 6.50 -0.46 10.44
C ASP A 248 6.58 -1.32 11.70
N MET A 249 5.52 -2.06 12.01
CA MET A 249 5.46 -3.03 13.12
C MET A 249 6.09 -4.39 12.79
N SER A 250 6.68 -4.57 11.61
CA SER A 250 7.25 -5.84 11.17
C SER A 250 8.64 -6.09 11.74
N GLY A 251 9.01 -7.35 11.95
CA GLY A 251 10.37 -7.75 12.34
C GLY A 251 11.45 -7.37 11.33
N PHE A 252 11.11 -7.25 10.05
CA PHE A 252 12.03 -6.76 9.02
C PHE A 252 12.39 -5.29 9.22
N VAL A 253 11.41 -4.46 9.62
CA VAL A 253 11.67 -3.06 9.93
C VAL A 253 12.28 -2.91 11.32
N ASN A 254 11.78 -3.66 12.31
CA ASN A 254 12.29 -3.65 13.68
C ASN A 254 12.41 -2.25 14.28
N CYS A 255 11.38 -1.41 14.12
CA CYS A 255 11.34 -0.11 14.78
C CYS A 255 11.43 -0.25 16.30
N SER A 256 12.05 0.72 16.97
CA SER A 256 12.18 0.80 18.45
C SER A 256 10.84 0.68 19.19
N TYR A 257 9.75 1.11 18.57
CA TYR A 257 8.40 1.09 19.12
C TYR A 257 7.56 -0.12 18.65
N ALA A 258 8.12 -1.01 17.82
CA ALA A 258 7.40 -2.14 17.27
C ALA A 258 7.08 -3.16 18.36
N ILE A 259 5.84 -3.65 18.35
CA ILE A 259 5.36 -4.64 19.33
C ILE A 259 4.73 -5.83 18.62
N VAL A 260 4.84 -7.01 19.24
CA VAL A 260 4.09 -8.20 18.81
C VAL A 260 2.61 -7.94 18.96
N SER A 261 1.82 -8.31 17.96
CA SER A 261 0.37 -8.16 17.99
C SER A 261 -0.25 -8.92 19.16
N GLN A 262 -0.95 -8.21 20.05
CA GLN A 262 -1.62 -8.77 21.23
C GLN A 262 -3.10 -9.11 20.96
N THR A 263 -3.49 -9.33 19.70
CA THR A 263 -4.90 -9.50 19.33
C THR A 263 -5.43 -10.89 19.73
N GLY A 264 -6.51 -10.91 20.52
CA GLY A 264 -7.27 -12.11 20.86
C GLY A 264 -7.30 -12.42 22.36
N LYS A 265 -8.00 -13.49 22.75
CA LYS A 265 -7.99 -13.97 24.15
C LYS A 265 -6.65 -14.58 24.56
N ASN A 266 -5.86 -15.03 23.58
CA ASN A 266 -4.57 -15.68 23.80
C ASN A 266 -3.47 -14.88 23.10
N PRO A 267 -2.40 -14.47 23.81
CA PRO A 267 -1.25 -13.84 23.20
C PRO A 267 -0.56 -14.79 22.21
N LEU A 268 0.12 -14.22 21.22
CA LEU A 268 0.94 -15.00 20.30
C LEU A 268 2.10 -15.65 21.08
N SER A 269 2.55 -16.82 20.61
CA SER A 269 3.65 -17.59 21.23
C SER A 269 5.04 -17.00 20.98
N ILE A 270 5.13 -15.75 20.55
CA ILE A 270 6.38 -15.04 20.24
C ILE A 270 6.47 -13.78 21.11
N THR A 271 7.68 -13.38 21.45
CA THR A 271 7.92 -12.25 22.37
C THR A 271 8.58 -11.06 21.69
N SER A 272 9.16 -11.28 20.51
CA SER A 272 9.80 -10.24 19.70
C SER A 272 9.21 -10.16 18.30
N VAL A 273 9.14 -8.97 17.73
CA VAL A 273 8.73 -8.78 16.32
C VAL A 273 9.69 -9.45 15.34
N THR A 274 10.95 -9.68 15.75
CA THR A 274 11.94 -10.38 14.93
C THR A 274 11.75 -11.91 14.92
N GLU A 275 10.89 -12.44 15.79
CA GLU A 275 10.45 -13.84 15.72
C GLU A 275 9.29 -13.95 14.72
N ARG A 276 9.42 -14.83 13.73
CA ARG A 276 8.35 -15.02 12.74
C ARG A 276 7.26 -15.93 13.30
N LYS A 277 6.00 -15.53 13.12
CA LYS A 277 4.83 -16.39 13.33
C LYS A 277 3.95 -16.38 12.09
N TYR A 278 3.66 -17.56 11.54
CA TYR A 278 2.72 -17.66 10.43
C TYR A 278 1.29 -17.44 10.94
N ARG A 279 0.54 -16.55 10.27
CA ARG A 279 -0.85 -16.19 10.66
C ARG A 279 -1.86 -16.43 9.53
N GLY A 280 -1.47 -17.19 8.51
CA GLY A 280 -2.37 -17.59 7.43
C GLY A 280 -3.37 -18.65 7.88
N PHE A 281 -4.54 -18.67 7.25
CA PHE A 281 -5.54 -19.70 7.48
C PHE A 281 -5.21 -20.98 6.74
N LYS A 282 -5.72 -22.10 7.24
CA LYS A 282 -5.63 -23.40 6.59
C LYS A 282 -6.29 -23.33 5.21
N ARG A 283 -5.57 -23.85 4.22
CA ARG A 283 -5.92 -23.91 2.80
C ARG A 283 -5.45 -25.25 2.24
N ASP A 284 -5.81 -25.54 1.00
CA ASP A 284 -5.30 -26.71 0.29
C ASP A 284 -3.76 -26.68 0.29
N ILE A 285 -3.14 -27.80 0.66
CA ILE A 285 -1.69 -27.95 0.75
C ILE A 285 -1.00 -27.70 -0.60
N SER A 286 -1.67 -28.00 -1.71
CA SER A 286 -1.20 -27.70 -3.06
C SER A 286 -1.03 -26.20 -3.28
N ILE A 287 -1.93 -25.37 -2.75
CA ILE A 287 -1.83 -23.89 -2.84
C ILE A 287 -0.68 -23.39 -1.97
N LEU A 288 -0.49 -23.92 -0.76
CA LEU A 288 0.67 -23.55 0.07
C LEU A 288 2.00 -23.90 -0.61
N ASN A 289 2.09 -25.07 -1.23
CA ASN A 289 3.28 -25.49 -1.97
C ASN A 289 3.48 -24.68 -3.26
N GLN A 290 2.40 -24.33 -3.97
CA GLN A 290 2.46 -23.44 -5.12
C GLN A 290 3.07 -22.10 -4.70
N VAL A 291 2.53 -21.46 -3.66
CA VAL A 291 3.04 -20.16 -3.17
C VAL A 291 4.46 -20.29 -2.63
N ARG A 292 4.80 -21.38 -1.94
CA ARG A 292 6.19 -21.66 -1.53
C ARG A 292 7.12 -21.62 -2.74
N LYS A 293 6.77 -22.33 -3.83
CA LYS A 293 7.59 -22.37 -5.05
C LYS A 293 7.69 -21.00 -5.72
N GLU A 294 6.61 -20.23 -5.77
CA GLU A 294 6.61 -18.86 -6.28
C GLU A 294 7.63 -17.98 -5.54
N TYR A 295 7.66 -18.03 -4.20
CA TYR A 295 8.61 -17.26 -3.40
C TYR A 295 10.05 -17.73 -3.60
N GLN A 296 10.28 -19.04 -3.67
CA GLN A 296 11.61 -19.59 -3.97
C GLN A 296 12.14 -19.08 -5.32
N ASN A 297 11.30 -19.07 -6.35
CA ASN A 297 11.66 -18.57 -7.66
C ASN A 297 11.94 -17.05 -7.67
N LYS A 298 11.32 -16.29 -6.75
CA LYS A 298 11.53 -14.85 -6.56
C LYS A 298 12.68 -14.49 -5.61
N GLN A 299 13.36 -15.47 -5.02
CA GLN A 299 14.42 -15.24 -4.05
C GLN A 299 15.54 -14.32 -4.57
N LEU A 300 16.05 -14.59 -5.78
CA LEU A 300 17.13 -13.79 -6.37
C LEU A 300 16.70 -12.34 -6.61
N GLU A 301 15.47 -12.12 -7.06
CA GLU A 301 14.91 -10.80 -7.33
C GLU A 301 14.76 -9.99 -6.02
N ILE A 302 14.18 -10.60 -4.97
CA ILE A 302 14.05 -9.98 -3.63
C ILE A 302 15.41 -9.58 -3.08
N VAL A 303 16.38 -10.50 -3.13
CA VAL A 303 17.74 -10.26 -2.63
C VAL A 303 18.46 -9.18 -3.45
N SER A 304 18.22 -9.13 -4.76
CA SER A 304 18.78 -8.09 -5.63
C SER A 304 18.24 -6.70 -5.29
N ILE A 305 16.92 -6.56 -5.10
CA ILE A 305 16.29 -5.30 -4.66
C ILE A 305 16.97 -4.81 -3.37
N LEU A 306 17.15 -5.69 -2.39
CA LEU A 306 17.80 -5.35 -1.13
C LEU A 306 19.27 -4.93 -1.34
N ASN A 307 20.07 -5.74 -2.03
CA ASN A 307 21.49 -5.43 -2.26
C ASN A 307 21.68 -4.11 -3.01
N ASN A 308 20.86 -3.83 -4.02
CA ASN A 308 20.92 -2.59 -4.80
C ASN A 308 20.56 -1.36 -3.96
N SER A 309 19.77 -1.53 -2.89
CA SER A 309 19.43 -0.46 -1.95
C SER A 309 20.51 -0.16 -0.90
N LYS A 310 21.62 -0.92 -0.85
CA LYS A 310 22.67 -0.78 0.17
C LYS A 310 23.17 0.66 0.34
N HIS A 311 23.35 1.38 -0.76
CA HIS A 311 23.85 2.75 -0.77
C HIS A 311 22.84 3.79 -0.23
N LEU A 312 21.59 3.39 0.01
CA LEU A 312 20.53 4.25 0.54
C LEU A 312 20.43 4.20 2.07
N PHE A 313 21.09 3.23 2.71
CA PHE A 313 21.11 3.11 4.17
C PHE A 313 22.09 4.11 4.79
N ASP A 314 21.65 4.76 5.87
CA ASP A 314 22.48 5.66 6.68
C ASP A 314 23.46 4.84 7.54
N ASP A 315 23.06 3.67 8.05
CA ASP A 315 23.90 2.74 8.81
C ASP A 315 24.03 1.37 8.13
N ILE A 316 25.28 0.95 7.86
CA ILE A 316 25.58 -0.35 7.25
C ILE A 316 25.09 -1.55 8.09
N ARG A 317 24.96 -1.38 9.40
CA ARG A 317 24.47 -2.43 10.31
C ARG A 317 22.98 -2.69 10.07
N GLU A 318 22.20 -1.65 9.79
CA GLU A 318 20.78 -1.78 9.43
C GLU A 318 20.60 -2.55 8.12
N PHE A 319 21.43 -2.27 7.11
CA PHE A 319 21.47 -3.05 5.87
C PHE A 319 21.79 -4.53 6.13
N ASN A 320 22.84 -4.81 6.93
CA ASN A 320 23.25 -6.19 7.22
C ASN A 320 22.18 -6.95 8.01
N ALA A 321 21.50 -6.29 8.95
CA ALA A 321 20.38 -6.85 9.70
C ALA A 321 19.20 -7.16 8.78
N ALA A 322 18.79 -6.22 7.93
CA ALA A 322 17.74 -6.41 6.93
C ALA A 322 18.05 -7.59 6.00
N LYS A 323 19.31 -7.69 5.53
CA LYS A 323 19.79 -8.80 4.71
C LYS A 323 19.70 -10.13 5.45
N ALA A 324 20.29 -10.23 6.64
CA ALA A 324 20.22 -11.45 7.44
C ALA A 324 18.76 -11.88 7.69
N PHE A 325 17.87 -10.91 7.96
CA PHE A 325 16.45 -11.17 8.17
C PHE A 325 15.82 -11.82 6.93
N ILE A 326 15.95 -11.24 5.73
CA ILE A 326 15.38 -11.83 4.50
C ILE A 326 15.98 -13.20 4.18
N TYR A 327 17.30 -13.38 4.31
CA TYR A 327 17.93 -14.68 4.07
C TYR A 327 17.42 -15.77 5.04
N SER A 328 17.13 -15.42 6.30
CA SER A 328 16.59 -16.40 7.25
C SER A 328 15.18 -16.88 6.89
N PHE A 329 14.34 -16.06 6.21
CA PHE A 329 13.07 -16.53 5.65
C PHE A 329 13.30 -17.60 4.57
N PHE A 330 14.23 -17.36 3.64
CA PHE A 330 14.53 -18.34 2.58
C PHE A 330 15.13 -19.63 3.14
N LYS A 331 15.89 -19.57 4.24
CA LYS A 331 16.33 -20.78 4.95
C LYS A 331 15.16 -21.61 5.51
N ILE A 332 14.03 -21.00 5.83
CA ILE A 332 12.82 -21.70 6.29
C ILE A 332 12.11 -22.33 5.10
N ILE A 333 11.80 -21.56 4.05
CA ILE A 333 11.02 -22.08 2.93
C ILE A 333 11.82 -22.99 2.00
N ASN A 334 13.15 -23.01 2.04
CA ASN A 334 13.98 -23.95 1.26
C ASN A 334 14.22 -25.29 1.96
N ASP A 335 13.74 -25.47 3.18
CA ASP A 335 13.92 -26.68 3.98
C ASP A 335 12.54 -27.25 4.31
N ASP A 336 12.27 -28.50 3.92
CA ASP A 336 10.94 -29.10 4.06
C ASP A 336 10.50 -29.24 5.51
N LYS A 337 11.43 -29.58 6.41
CA LYS A 337 11.14 -29.73 7.84
C LYS A 337 10.81 -28.37 8.46
N LYS A 338 11.59 -27.33 8.15
CA LYS A 338 11.32 -25.97 8.64
C LYS A 338 10.04 -25.40 8.04
N PHE A 339 9.80 -25.62 6.75
CA PHE A 339 8.56 -25.21 6.10
C PHE A 339 7.34 -25.83 6.78
N LYS A 340 7.38 -27.14 7.04
CA LYS A 340 6.33 -27.82 7.78
C LYS A 340 6.12 -27.19 9.17
N ASN A 341 7.19 -27.11 9.96
CA ASN A 341 7.11 -26.69 11.36
C ASN A 341 6.69 -25.22 11.54
N HIS A 342 7.13 -24.32 10.66
CA HIS A 342 6.90 -22.88 10.82
C HIS A 342 5.70 -22.34 10.03
N ILE A 343 5.17 -23.10 9.06
CA ILE A 343 4.07 -22.64 8.21
C ILE A 343 2.91 -23.63 8.20
N LEU A 344 3.14 -24.90 7.83
CA LEU A 344 2.04 -25.86 7.66
C LEU A 344 1.34 -26.17 9.00
N ASP A 345 2.14 -26.48 10.02
CA ASP A 345 1.66 -26.82 11.36
C ASP A 345 1.09 -25.60 12.10
N ASP A 346 1.42 -24.39 11.65
CA ASP A 346 1.02 -23.11 12.24
C ASP A 346 -0.19 -22.45 11.53
N THR A 347 -0.80 -23.14 10.57
CA THR A 347 -2.00 -22.63 9.89
C THR A 347 -3.18 -22.50 10.85
N ARG A 348 -3.91 -21.39 10.75
CA ARG A 348 -5.08 -21.13 11.58
C ARG A 348 -6.33 -21.81 11.03
N THR A 349 -7.11 -22.44 11.90
CA THR A 349 -8.44 -22.96 11.55
C THR A 349 -9.56 -21.98 11.90
N GLU A 350 -9.31 -21.05 12.83
CA GLU A 350 -10.24 -20.05 13.36
C GLU A 350 -9.64 -18.63 13.44
#